data_AF-A0A1F6WV88-F1
#
_entry.id   AF-A0A1F6WV88-F1
#
_cell.length_a   1.000
_cell.length_b   1.000
_cell.length_c   1.000
_cell.angle_alpha   90.00
_cell.angle_beta   90.00
_cell.angle_gamma   90.00
#
_symmetry.space_group_name_H-M   'P 1'
#
loop_
_entity.id
_entity.type
_entity.pdbx_description
1 polymer ?
#
loop_
_entity_poly.entity_id
_entity_poly.type
_entity_poly.pdbx_seq_one_letter_code
_entity_poly.pdbx_strand_id
1 'polypeptide(L)'
;MKIRSAVQLDGLLALIGEQNVAGCKKALKDRVRIWVFRKEAEVNSERELTAEEKEFCVRRLASGEQWAGIFRRPESTPEPGVTYSSDHDVHGNRIGRR
;
A
#
# COMPACT_ATOMS: atom_id res chain seq x y z
N MET A 1 -3.10 -3.85 -13.03
CA MET A 1 -3.39 -2.52 -13.61
C MET A 1 -3.11 -1.43 -12.57
N LYS A 2 -2.39 -0.36 -12.95
CA LYS A 2 -2.10 0.77 -12.04
C LYS A 2 -3.18 1.85 -12.14
N ILE A 3 -3.78 2.20 -11.02
CA ILE A 3 -4.79 3.26 -10.92
C ILE A 3 -4.08 4.59 -10.71
N ARG A 4 -4.37 5.55 -11.61
CA ARG A 4 -3.79 6.90 -11.57
C ARG A 4 -4.83 8.00 -11.36
N SER A 5 -6.13 7.68 -11.48
CA SER A 5 -7.20 8.65 -11.32
C SER A 5 -8.48 8.03 -10.75
N ALA A 6 -9.33 8.87 -10.16
CA ALA A 6 -10.63 8.47 -9.63
C ALA A 6 -11.58 7.93 -10.73
N VAL A 7 -11.45 8.41 -11.97
CA VAL A 7 -12.24 7.92 -13.12
C VAL A 7 -11.95 6.44 -13.40
N GLN A 8 -10.69 6.01 -13.27
CA GLN A 8 -10.34 4.59 -13.43
C GLN A 8 -10.92 3.71 -12.31
N LEU A 9 -11.09 4.26 -11.09
CA LEU A 9 -11.75 3.54 -9.98
C LEU A 9 -13.24 3.40 -10.19
N ASP A 10 -13.90 4.44 -10.73
CA ASP A 10 -15.34 4.42 -10.98
C ASP A 10 -15.72 3.31 -11.98
N GLY A 11 -14.88 3.10 -13.01
CA GLY A 11 -15.02 1.98 -13.94
C GLY A 11 -14.83 0.58 -13.31
N LEU A 12 -14.40 0.50 -12.06
CA LEU A 12 -14.21 -0.75 -11.29
C LEU A 12 -15.28 -0.93 -10.20
N LEU A 13 -16.27 -0.04 -10.11
CA LEU A 13 -17.27 -0.06 -9.03
C LEU A 13 -18.07 -1.36 -8.97
N ALA A 14 -18.40 -1.96 -10.12
CA ALA A 14 -19.05 -3.26 -10.21
C ALA A 14 -18.20 -4.43 -9.68
N LEU A 15 -16.88 -4.23 -9.55
CA LEU A 15 -15.91 -5.27 -9.24
C LEU A 15 -15.43 -5.18 -7.79
N ILE A 16 -15.16 -3.96 -7.32
CA ILE A 16 -14.62 -3.74 -5.97
C ILE A 16 -15.68 -3.27 -4.97
N GLY A 17 -16.84 -2.81 -5.44
CA GLY A 17 -17.93 -2.33 -4.60
C GLY A 17 -17.76 -0.87 -4.13
N GLU A 18 -18.89 -0.22 -3.83
CA GLU A 18 -18.95 1.23 -3.57
C GLU A 18 -18.09 1.68 -2.38
N GLN A 19 -18.12 0.93 -1.27
CA GLN A 19 -17.34 1.26 -0.08
C GLN A 19 -15.83 1.20 -0.34
N ASN A 20 -15.38 0.21 -1.11
CA ASN A 20 -13.97 0.09 -1.48
C ASN A 20 -13.56 1.17 -2.49
N VAL A 21 -14.43 1.56 -3.42
CA VAL A 21 -14.20 2.71 -4.31
C VAL A 21 -14.02 3.99 -3.50
N ALA A 22 -14.87 4.25 -2.50
CA ALA A 22 -14.75 5.42 -1.64
C ALA A 22 -13.41 5.41 -0.87
N GLY A 23 -13.02 4.25 -0.31
CA GLY A 23 -11.71 4.07 0.33
C GLY A 23 -10.54 4.32 -0.62
N CYS A 24 -10.61 3.78 -1.84
CA CYS A 24 -9.58 3.98 -2.87
C CYS A 24 -9.49 5.44 -3.31
N LYS A 25 -10.63 6.15 -3.46
CA LYS A 25 -10.66 7.58 -3.79
C LYS A 25 -9.97 8.41 -2.71
N LYS A 26 -10.17 8.07 -1.43
CA LYS A 26 -9.46 8.71 -0.31
C LYS A 26 -7.96 8.43 -0.38
N ALA A 27 -7.57 7.17 -0.54
CA ALA A 27 -6.17 6.78 -0.70
C ALA A 27 -5.47 7.51 -1.85
N LEU A 28 -6.12 7.71 -3.00
CA LEU A 28 -5.55 8.51 -4.10
C LEU A 28 -5.31 9.98 -3.71
N LYS A 29 -6.21 10.58 -2.91
CA LYS A 29 -6.01 11.96 -2.38
C LYS A 29 -4.78 12.03 -1.47
N ASP A 30 -4.56 11.00 -0.66
CA ASP A 30 -3.37 10.82 0.18
C ASP A 30 -2.11 10.39 -0.62
N ARG A 31 -2.13 10.51 -1.96
CA ARG A 31 -1.05 10.15 -2.89
C ARG A 31 -0.61 8.68 -2.81
N VAL A 32 -1.46 7.81 -2.29
CA VAL A 32 -1.21 6.36 -2.23
C VAL A 32 -1.29 5.78 -3.64
N ARG A 33 -0.31 4.95 -4.00
CA ARG A 33 -0.33 4.18 -5.25
C ARG A 33 -1.21 2.95 -5.08
N ILE A 34 -2.13 2.75 -6.02
CA ILE A 34 -3.09 1.66 -5.98
C ILE A 34 -2.92 0.81 -7.22
N TRP A 35 -2.73 -0.49 -7.01
CA TRP A 35 -2.77 -1.49 -8.07
C TRP A 35 -3.98 -2.38 -7.87
N VAL A 36 -4.68 -2.68 -8.97
CA VAL A 36 -5.83 -3.57 -9.01
C VAL A 36 -5.59 -4.64 -10.08
N PHE A 37 -5.85 -5.89 -9.73
CA PHE A 37 -5.65 -7.06 -10.57
C PHE A 37 -6.90 -7.92 -10.56
N ARG A 38 -7.26 -8.46 -11.72
CA ARG A 38 -8.39 -9.38 -11.87
C ARG A 38 -7.92 -10.80 -12.20
N LYS A 39 -6.69 -10.93 -12.71
CA LYS A 39 -6.09 -12.20 -13.10
C LYS A 39 -4.67 -12.30 -12.58
N GLU A 40 -4.26 -13.51 -12.26
CA GLU A 40 -2.90 -13.82 -11.81
C GLU A 40 -1.83 -13.34 -12.80
N ALA A 41 -2.09 -13.51 -14.10
CA ALA A 41 -1.19 -13.03 -15.16
C ALA A 41 -0.91 -11.53 -15.07
N GLU A 42 -1.90 -10.71 -14.67
CA GLU A 42 -1.70 -9.26 -14.49
C GLU A 42 -0.80 -8.94 -13.30
N VAL A 43 -0.85 -9.76 -12.24
CA VAL A 43 0.02 -9.63 -11.06
C VAL A 43 1.46 -9.97 -11.44
N ASN A 44 1.66 -11.08 -12.15
CA ASN A 44 2.99 -11.55 -12.53
C ASN A 44 3.71 -10.60 -13.50
N SER A 45 2.97 -9.98 -14.43
CA SER A 45 3.52 -8.97 -15.36
C SER A 45 3.89 -7.65 -14.70
N GLU A 46 3.43 -7.35 -13.48
CA GLU A 46 3.74 -6.09 -12.81
C GLU A 46 5.15 -6.11 -12.22
N ARG A 47 6.02 -5.17 -12.61
CA ARG A 47 7.42 -5.16 -12.16
C ARG A 47 7.65 -4.31 -10.91
N GLU A 48 6.73 -3.40 -10.59
CA GLU A 48 6.83 -2.52 -9.41
C GLU A 48 6.48 -3.24 -8.08
N LEU A 49 5.82 -4.40 -8.14
CA LEU A 49 5.45 -5.18 -6.96
C LEU A 49 6.60 -6.09 -6.49
N THR A 50 6.75 -6.19 -5.17
CA THR A 50 7.66 -7.15 -4.55
C THR A 50 7.13 -8.57 -4.69
N ALA A 51 8.00 -9.57 -4.47
CA ALA A 51 7.59 -10.98 -4.51
C ALA A 51 6.46 -11.28 -3.51
N GLU A 52 6.53 -10.69 -2.31
CA GLU A 52 5.52 -10.87 -1.25
C GLU A 52 4.17 -10.25 -1.63
N GLU A 53 4.15 -9.05 -2.21
CA GLU A 53 2.91 -8.41 -2.67
C GLU A 53 2.27 -9.16 -3.83
N LYS A 54 3.11 -9.71 -4.73
CA LYS A 54 2.64 -10.59 -5.81
C LYS A 54 2.00 -11.83 -5.23
N GLU A 55 2.70 -12.54 -4.35
CA GLU A 55 2.17 -13.76 -3.72
C GLU A 55 0.86 -13.49 -3.00
N PHE A 56 0.78 -12.39 -2.24
CA PHE A 56 -0.46 -11.97 -1.58
C PHE A 56 -1.62 -11.83 -2.58
N CYS A 57 -1.41 -11.10 -3.69
CA CYS A 57 -2.44 -10.91 -4.71
C CYS A 57 -2.83 -12.22 -5.40
N VAL A 58 -1.84 -13.04 -5.76
CA VAL A 58 -2.08 -14.36 -6.38
C VAL A 58 -2.91 -15.24 -5.46
N ARG A 59 -2.57 -15.30 -4.16
CA ARG A 59 -3.31 -16.11 -3.17
C ARG A 59 -4.76 -15.63 -2.99
N ARG A 60 -5.01 -14.32 -2.99
CA ARG A 60 -6.38 -13.78 -2.94
C ARG A 60 -7.19 -14.18 -4.16
N LEU A 61 -6.63 -14.02 -5.36
CA LEU A 61 -7.28 -14.43 -6.60
C LEU A 61 -7.53 -15.95 -6.65
N ALA A 62 -6.57 -16.76 -6.18
CA ALA A 62 -6.70 -18.21 -6.09
C ALA A 62 -7.76 -18.66 -5.07
N SER A 63 -8.08 -17.82 -4.07
CA SER A 63 -9.14 -18.07 -3.09
C SER A 63 -10.55 -17.80 -3.64
N GLY A 64 -10.66 -17.35 -4.90
CA GLY A 64 -11.93 -17.04 -5.55
C GLY A 64 -12.36 -15.58 -5.46
N GLU A 65 -11.50 -14.67 -4.97
CA GLU A 65 -11.81 -13.25 -5.01
C GLU A 65 -11.83 -12.73 -6.45
N GLN A 66 -12.82 -11.90 -6.78
CA GLN A 66 -12.99 -11.35 -8.14
C GLN A 66 -11.90 -10.34 -8.52
N TRP A 67 -11.18 -9.83 -7.53
CA TRP A 67 -10.03 -8.94 -7.70
C TRP A 67 -9.10 -9.02 -6.49
N ALA A 68 -7.86 -8.57 -6.69
CA ALA A 68 -6.91 -8.30 -5.62
C ALA A 68 -6.24 -6.95 -5.87
N GLY A 69 -5.76 -6.29 -4.82
CA GLY A 69 -5.10 -5.01 -4.96
C GLY A 69 -4.08 -4.71 -3.88
N ILE A 70 -3.13 -3.85 -4.24
CA ILE A 70 -2.05 -3.38 -3.37
C ILE A 70 -2.16 -1.87 -3.20
N PHE A 71 -1.99 -1.43 -1.96
CA PHE A 71 -1.95 -0.03 -1.58
C PHE A 71 -0.55 0.27 -1.04
N ARG A 72 0.23 1.05 -1.78
CA ARG A 72 1.56 1.48 -1.32
C ARG A 72 1.57 2.99 -1.15
N ARG A 73 1.78 3.45 0.08
CA ARG A 73 2.11 4.86 0.29
C ARG A 73 3.49 5.10 -0.32
N PRO A 74 3.72 6.23 -1.02
CA PRO A 74 5.09 6.65 -1.27
C PRO A 74 5.78 6.71 0.09
N GLU A 75 6.97 6.14 0.21
CA GLU A 75 7.77 6.24 1.44
C GLU A 75 7.76 7.71 1.84
N SER A 76 7.17 7.99 3.02
CA SER A 76 7.26 9.33 3.57
C SER A 76 8.74 9.60 3.66
N THR A 77 9.20 10.58 2.90
CA THR A 77 10.56 11.07 3.00
C THR A 77 10.78 11.25 4.51
N PRO A 78 11.76 10.56 5.13
CA PRO A 78 11.99 10.75 6.55
C PRO A 78 12.15 12.25 6.74
N GLU A 79 11.35 12.85 7.63
CA GLU A 79 11.46 14.27 7.91
C GLU A 79 12.93 14.54 8.25
N PRO A 80 13.65 15.41 7.50
CA PRO A 80 15.02 15.74 7.81
C PRO A 80 15.03 16.50 9.13
N GLY A 81 15.15 15.76 10.24
CA GLY A 81 15.00 16.33 11.58
C GLY A 81 14.68 15.34 12.70
N VAL A 82 14.30 14.08 12.42
CA VAL A 82 14.19 13.08 13.49
C VAL A 82 15.59 12.55 13.82
N THR A 83 16.36 13.33 14.57
CA THR A 83 17.40 12.76 15.42
C THR A 83 16.70 11.92 16.48
N TYR A 84 16.79 10.59 16.35
CA TYR A 84 16.60 9.72 17.51
C TYR A 84 17.61 10.22 18.56
N SER A 85 17.11 10.90 19.59
CA SER A 85 17.97 11.38 20.67
C SER A 85 18.48 10.16 21.43
N SER A 86 19.71 9.75 21.09
CA SER A 86 20.49 8.72 21.76
C SER A 86 20.91 9.15 23.18
N ASP A 87 19.98 9.33 24.13
CA ASP A 87 20.32 9.69 25.52
C ASP A 87 19.68 8.78 26.59
N HIS A 88 18.92 7.74 26.20
CA HIS A 88 18.22 6.87 27.16
C HIS A 88 18.58 5.41 26.92
N ASP A 89 18.97 4.70 27.99
CA ASP A 89 19.05 3.23 27.97
C ASP A 89 17.64 2.62 27.83
N VAL A 90 17.54 1.33 27.47
CA VAL A 90 16.27 0.61 27.20
C VAL A 90 15.26 0.62 28.37
N HIS A 91 15.67 1.11 29.55
CA HIS A 91 14.83 1.30 30.74
C HIS A 91 14.45 2.77 31.02
N GLY A 92 14.74 3.71 30.12
CA GLY A 92 14.39 5.12 30.27
C GLY A 92 15.27 5.92 31.25
N ASN A 93 16.42 5.37 31.66
CA ASN A 93 17.37 6.08 32.51
C ASN A 93 18.31 6.96 31.68
N ARG A 94 18.48 8.21 32.11
CA ARG A 94 19.43 9.17 31.54
C ARG A 94 20.86 8.66 31.72
N ILE A 95 21.55 8.41 30.61
CA ILE A 95 22.96 7.98 30.64
C ILE A 95 23.86 9.23 30.69
N GLY A 96 24.34 9.58 31.89
CA GLY A 96 25.52 10.44 32.05
C GLY A 96 25.34 11.74 32.85
N ARG A 97 25.93 11.76 34.05
CA ARG A 97 27.07 12.64 34.40
C ARG A 97 27.43 12.48 35.89
N ARG A 98 28.52 11.77 36.15
CA ARG A 98 29.70 12.26 36.89
C ARG A 98 30.89 11.40 36.55
#